data_AF-A0A3D3WBP4-F1
#
_entry.id   AF-A0A3D3WBP4-F1
#
_cell.length_a   1.000
_cell.length_b   1.000
_cell.length_c   1.000
_cell.angle_alpha   90.00
_cell.angle_beta   90.00
_cell.angle_gamma   90.00
#
_symmetry.space_group_name_H-M   'P 1'
#
loop_
_entity.id
_entity.type
_entity.pdbx_description
1 polymer ?
#
loop_
_entity_poly.entity_id
_entity_poly.type
_entity_poly.pdbx_seq_one_letter_code
_entity_poly.pdbx_strand_id
1 'polypeptide(L)'
;MKINVMLISKYESNLSAMRRMIDDEEIAILGESSGGNKALDKIENTSPDIVIMMLGAEDPDVLSLTERIILHRPRTHVILVAEDLDMDILQSAIKVGAHNVTEFPATPKEFAEYIKSVFNNENTRINSLNAKQNISWMSRVVTVFGAKGGLGKTTIAANLAVKLASLHKKVALVDLDLQFGDAHIFLDIEPMDTIAELVQQVSTPTIDTVRSYMSVHSSGVHVLCAPKSPEYAELVSADKVQALLSLLRTYYDYVIIDTSPAFNDVTITSLESSSTI
;
A
#
# COMPACT_ATOMS: atom_id res chain seq x y z
N MET A 1 1.74 -21.51 -4.60
CA MET A 1 3.12 -21.55 -4.04
C MET A 1 3.00 -22.15 -2.65
N LYS A 2 3.87 -23.09 -2.27
CA LYS A 2 3.79 -23.70 -0.93
C LYS A 2 4.58 -22.86 0.08
N ILE A 3 4.02 -22.67 1.27
CA ILE A 3 4.67 -22.04 2.42
C ILE A 3 5.54 -23.10 3.08
N ASN A 4 6.84 -22.87 3.10
CA ASN A 4 7.79 -23.83 3.63
C ASN A 4 8.02 -23.57 5.12
N VAL A 5 7.66 -24.54 5.95
CA VAL A 5 7.72 -24.43 7.41
C VAL A 5 8.76 -25.38 7.98
N MET A 6 9.44 -24.96 9.04
CA MET A 6 10.32 -25.80 9.84
C MET A 6 9.85 -25.82 11.28
N LEU A 7 9.79 -27.01 11.89
CA LEU A 7 9.31 -27.19 13.25
C LEU A 7 10.49 -27.37 14.21
N ILE A 8 10.43 -26.72 15.36
CA ILE A 8 11.49 -26.79 16.36
C ILE A 8 10.87 -26.96 17.76
N SER A 9 11.31 -27.99 18.47
CA SER A 9 10.93 -28.21 19.85
C SER A 9 11.91 -29.17 20.52
N LYS A 10 12.22 -28.94 21.79
CA LYS A 10 13.03 -29.85 22.63
C LYS A 10 12.38 -31.23 22.79
N TYR A 11 11.05 -31.29 22.74
CA TYR A 11 10.26 -32.50 22.95
C TYR A 11 9.65 -33.02 21.64
N GLU A 12 9.88 -34.31 21.37
CA GLU A 12 9.37 -35.02 20.18
C GLU A 12 7.83 -35.08 20.15
N SER A 13 7.19 -35.09 21.33
CA SER A 13 5.73 -35.01 21.48
C SER A 13 5.17 -33.75 20.82
N ASN A 14 5.85 -32.62 20.99
CA ASN A 14 5.38 -31.32 20.51
C ASN A 14 5.63 -31.20 19.01
N LEU A 15 6.74 -31.75 18.50
CA LEU A 15 6.97 -31.88 17.05
C LEU A 15 5.86 -32.71 16.40
N SER A 16 5.53 -33.86 17.00
CA SER A 16 4.44 -34.71 16.53
C SER A 16 3.07 -34.02 16.59
N ALA A 17 2.81 -33.23 17.63
CA ALA A 17 1.57 -32.47 17.79
C ALA A 17 1.44 -31.35 16.74
N MET A 18 2.48 -30.53 16.56
CA MET A 18 2.51 -29.47 15.54
C MET A 18 2.35 -30.06 14.14
N ARG A 19 3.04 -31.17 13.84
CA ARG A 19 2.93 -31.86 12.55
C ARG A 19 1.51 -32.32 12.25
N ARG A 20 0.79 -32.83 13.26
CA ARG A 20 -0.63 -33.24 13.10
C ARG A 20 -1.56 -32.06 12.89
N MET A 21 -1.23 -30.88 13.41
CA MET A 21 -2.02 -29.66 13.22
C MET A 21 -1.77 -29.00 11.86
N ILE A 22 -0.72 -29.38 11.14
CA ILE A 22 -0.43 -28.86 9.80
C ILE A 22 -0.98 -29.86 8.77
N ASP A 23 -2.26 -29.69 8.46
CA ASP A 23 -2.99 -30.48 7.45
C ASP A 23 -3.58 -29.54 6.40
N ASP A 24 -2.69 -28.96 5.58
CA ASP A 24 -3.05 -28.02 4.51
C ASP A 24 -2.11 -28.19 3.31
N GLU A 25 -2.67 -28.31 2.10
CA GLU A 25 -1.91 -28.59 0.88
C GLU A 25 -0.92 -27.47 0.50
N GLU A 26 -1.19 -26.25 0.95
CA GLU A 26 -0.36 -25.07 0.71
C GLU A 26 0.81 -24.95 1.70
N ILE A 27 0.87 -25.78 2.74
CA ILE A 27 1.93 -25.74 3.75
C ILE A 27 2.80 -27.00 3.63
N ALA A 28 4.12 -26.81 3.52
CA ALA A 28 5.08 -27.90 3.39
C ALA A 28 6.09 -27.90 4.54
N ILE A 29 6.14 -28.99 5.31
CA ILE A 29 7.13 -29.15 6.38
C ILE A 29 8.46 -29.58 5.78
N LEU A 30 9.47 -28.71 5.83
CA LEU A 30 10.82 -28.99 5.32
C LEU A 30 11.66 -29.85 6.27
N GLY A 31 11.34 -29.83 7.56
CA GLY A 31 12.03 -30.63 8.55
C GLY A 31 11.74 -30.22 9.98
N GLU A 32 12.34 -30.98 10.89
CA GLU A 32 12.16 -30.86 12.34
C GLU A 32 13.52 -30.79 13.04
N SER A 33 13.62 -30.10 14.18
CA SER A 33 14.85 -30.00 14.97
C SER A 33 14.57 -29.87 16.46
N SER A 34 15.51 -30.33 17.30
CA SER A 34 15.45 -30.15 18.75
C SER A 34 15.99 -28.80 19.24
N GLY A 35 16.42 -27.92 18.34
CA GLY A 35 16.93 -26.58 18.65
C GLY A 35 18.45 -26.43 18.55
N GLY A 36 18.98 -25.34 19.11
CA GLY A 36 20.41 -25.03 19.15
C GLY A 36 21.06 -24.82 17.77
N ASN A 37 22.37 -25.06 17.67
CA ASN A 37 23.12 -24.85 16.42
C ASN A 37 22.65 -25.77 15.28
N LYS A 38 22.22 -27.00 15.59
CA LYS A 38 21.66 -27.93 14.58
C LYS A 38 20.42 -27.36 13.90
N ALA A 39 19.60 -26.59 14.63
CA ALA A 39 18.46 -25.91 14.02
C ALA A 39 18.91 -24.81 13.07
N LEU A 40 19.90 -24.00 13.45
CA LEU A 40 20.44 -22.94 12.59
C LEU A 40 21.05 -23.51 11.30
N ASP A 41 21.83 -24.59 11.40
CA ASP A 41 22.41 -25.26 10.23
C ASP A 41 21.31 -25.76 9.27
N LYS A 42 20.22 -26.32 9.81
CA LYS A 42 19.08 -26.76 9.00
C LYS A 42 18.36 -25.57 8.36
N ILE A 43 18.06 -24.52 9.11
CA ILE A 43 17.44 -23.28 8.60
C ILE A 43 18.30 -22.69 7.47
N GLU A 44 19.62 -22.73 7.61
CA GLU A 44 20.55 -22.25 6.60
C GLU A 44 20.46 -23.05 5.30
N ASN A 45 20.45 -24.37 5.41
CA ASN A 45 20.41 -25.27 4.26
C ASN A 45 19.04 -25.35 3.57
N THR A 46 17.94 -25.22 4.32
CA THR A 46 16.59 -25.38 3.78
C THR A 46 15.90 -24.06 3.47
N SER A 47 16.37 -22.95 4.06
CA SER A 47 15.82 -21.59 3.89
C SER A 47 14.28 -21.56 4.00
N PRO A 48 13.70 -21.99 5.14
CA PRO A 48 12.26 -22.01 5.34
C PRO A 48 11.70 -20.58 5.35
N ASP A 49 10.46 -20.46 4.90
CA ASP A 49 9.68 -19.22 4.97
C ASP A 49 9.28 -18.91 6.42
N ILE A 50 8.89 -19.95 7.17
CA ILE A 50 8.47 -19.84 8.57
C ILE A 50 9.16 -20.90 9.44
N VAL A 51 9.60 -20.51 10.63
CA VAL A 51 10.05 -21.40 11.70
C VAL A 51 9.02 -21.34 12.83
N ILE A 52 8.47 -22.51 13.17
CA ILE A 52 7.49 -22.66 14.25
C ILE A 52 8.21 -23.32 15.42
N MET A 53 8.23 -22.63 16.57
CA MET A 53 8.92 -23.04 17.78
C MET A 53 7.97 -23.18 18.95
N MET A 54 8.06 -24.28 19.68
CA MET A 54 7.36 -24.40 20.96
C MET A 54 8.10 -23.60 22.03
N LEU A 55 7.40 -22.66 22.67
CA LEU A 55 7.91 -21.87 23.78
C LEU A 55 7.29 -22.37 25.09
N GLY A 56 8.13 -22.94 25.96
CA GLY A 56 7.75 -23.25 27.33
C GLY A 56 7.90 -22.06 28.27
N ALA A 57 7.39 -22.20 29.49
CA ALA A 57 7.65 -21.26 30.58
C ALA A 57 9.17 -21.17 30.83
N GLU A 58 9.72 -19.95 30.84
CA GLU A 58 11.14 -19.66 31.06
C GLU A 58 12.09 -20.51 30.18
N ASP A 59 11.92 -20.48 28.85
CA ASP A 59 12.81 -21.18 27.90
C ASP A 59 13.85 -20.23 27.24
N PRO A 60 15.01 -19.98 27.88
CA PRO A 60 16.02 -19.07 27.34
C PRO A 60 16.65 -19.55 26.04
N ASP A 61 16.66 -20.87 25.78
CA ASP A 61 17.26 -21.43 24.57
C ASP A 61 16.40 -21.11 23.34
N VAL A 62 15.07 -21.25 23.46
CA VAL A 62 14.12 -20.92 22.38
C VAL A 62 14.13 -19.42 22.12
N LEU A 63 14.15 -18.60 23.17
CA LEU A 63 14.22 -17.15 23.04
C LEU A 63 15.53 -16.69 22.37
N SER A 64 16.68 -17.25 22.78
CA SER A 64 17.98 -16.96 22.15
C SER A 64 18.03 -17.41 20.69
N LEU A 65 17.48 -18.59 20.38
CA LEU A 65 17.39 -19.08 19.00
C LEU A 65 16.51 -18.15 18.15
N THR A 66 15.39 -17.69 18.71
CA THR A 66 14.47 -16.75 18.06
C THR A 66 15.16 -15.43 17.72
N GLU A 67 15.85 -14.83 18.70
CA GLU A 67 16.61 -13.60 18.50
C GLU A 67 17.64 -13.76 17.37
N ARG A 68 18.37 -14.88 17.35
CA ARG A 68 19.37 -15.16 16.31
C ARG A 68 18.74 -15.28 14.92
N ILE A 69 17.60 -15.95 14.79
CA ILE A 69 16.88 -16.08 13.51
C ILE A 69 16.42 -14.71 13.02
N ILE A 70 15.78 -13.93 13.89
CA ILE A 70 15.25 -12.60 13.55
C ILE A 70 16.37 -11.66 13.09
N LEU A 71 17.50 -11.65 13.79
CA LEU A 71 18.63 -10.76 13.48
C LEU A 71 19.39 -11.16 12.20
N HIS A 72 19.57 -12.46 11.95
CA HIS A 72 20.45 -12.93 10.86
C HIS A 72 19.68 -13.36 9.60
N ARG A 73 18.37 -13.62 9.72
CA ARG A 73 17.51 -14.14 8.63
C ARG A 73 16.18 -13.39 8.59
N PRO A 74 16.16 -12.09 8.22
CA PRO A 74 14.95 -11.27 8.23
C PRO A 74 13.83 -11.77 7.30
N ARG A 75 14.12 -12.66 6.35
CA ARG A 75 13.14 -13.29 5.45
C ARG A 75 12.54 -14.59 5.99
N THR A 76 13.06 -15.13 7.09
CA THR A 76 12.50 -16.32 7.75
C THR A 76 11.73 -15.84 8.97
N HIS A 77 10.42 -16.04 8.97
CA HIS A 77 9.55 -15.54 10.03
C HIS A 77 9.45 -16.56 11.16
N VAL A 78 9.41 -16.08 12.40
CA VAL A 78 9.28 -16.95 13.57
C VAL A 78 7.85 -16.88 14.08
N ILE A 79 7.25 -18.05 14.34
CA ILE A 79 6.02 -18.23 15.12
C ILE A 79 6.39 -18.96 16.42
N LEU A 80 6.07 -18.35 17.56
CA LEU A 80 6.18 -18.99 18.86
C LEU A 80 4.83 -19.54 19.28
N VAL A 81 4.79 -20.81 19.62
CA VAL A 81 3.59 -21.52 20.08
C VAL A 81 3.79 -21.90 21.54
N ALA A 82 2.90 -21.45 22.42
CA ALA A 82 2.92 -21.81 23.84
C ALA A 82 1.77 -22.77 24.17
N GLU A 83 1.94 -23.63 25.19
CA GLU A 83 0.83 -24.47 25.68
C GLU A 83 -0.24 -23.62 26.35
N ASP A 84 0.20 -22.75 27.26
CA ASP A 84 -0.62 -21.72 27.89
C ASP A 84 0.01 -20.36 27.59
N LEU A 85 -0.78 -19.40 27.11
CA LEU A 85 -0.28 -18.07 26.78
C LEU A 85 -0.54 -17.07 27.91
N ASP A 86 0.50 -16.71 28.65
CA ASP A 86 0.45 -15.68 29.70
C ASP A 86 1.23 -14.40 29.33
N MET A 87 1.15 -13.41 30.22
CA MET A 87 1.83 -12.13 30.04
C MET A 87 3.36 -12.25 30.09
N ASP A 88 3.91 -13.21 30.84
CA ASP A 88 5.35 -13.36 31.00
C ASP A 88 5.98 -13.96 29.74
N ILE A 89 5.30 -14.94 29.13
CA ILE A 89 5.64 -15.52 27.82
C ILE A 89 5.56 -14.45 26.73
N LEU A 90 4.45 -13.69 26.67
CA LEU A 90 4.29 -12.60 25.71
C LEU A 90 5.39 -11.54 25.85
N GLN A 91 5.69 -11.10 27.07
CA GLN A 91 6.75 -10.12 27.31
C GLN A 91 8.13 -10.66 26.93
N SER A 92 8.41 -11.93 27.24
CA SER A 92 9.69 -12.55 26.91
C SER A 92 9.89 -12.70 25.40
N ALA A 93 8.84 -13.07 24.67
CA ALA A 93 8.84 -13.12 23.21
C ALA A 93 9.03 -11.73 22.57
N ILE A 94 8.30 -10.71 23.05
CA ILE A 94 8.42 -9.34 22.54
C ILE A 94 9.82 -8.78 22.77
N LYS A 95 10.46 -9.07 23.92
CA LYS A 95 11.82 -8.62 24.24
C LYS A 95 12.86 -9.11 23.22
N VAL A 96 12.67 -10.30 22.63
CA VAL A 96 13.55 -10.85 21.58
C VAL A 96 13.11 -10.50 20.16
N GLY A 97 12.09 -9.65 20.01
CA GLY A 97 11.57 -9.19 18.72
C GLY A 97 10.57 -10.12 18.05
N ALA A 98 10.08 -11.15 18.74
CA ALA A 98 9.07 -12.05 18.21
C ALA A 98 7.68 -11.43 18.35
N HIS A 99 7.04 -11.13 17.21
CA HIS A 99 5.72 -10.52 17.16
C HIS A 99 4.59 -11.53 16.87
N ASN A 100 4.94 -12.72 16.37
CA ASN A 100 3.96 -13.78 16.09
C ASN A 100 4.03 -14.82 17.20
N VAL A 101 3.21 -14.62 18.23
CA VAL A 101 3.08 -15.54 19.37
C VAL A 101 1.62 -15.97 19.45
N THR A 102 1.39 -17.26 19.63
CA THR A 102 0.04 -17.83 19.78
C THR A 102 0.05 -18.93 20.83
N GLU A 103 -1.11 -19.14 21.43
CA GLU A 103 -1.39 -20.39 22.14
C GLU A 103 -1.50 -21.54 21.14
N PHE A 104 -1.32 -22.78 21.60
CA PHE A 104 -1.40 -23.95 20.76
C PHE A 104 -2.80 -24.04 20.12
N PRO A 105 -2.90 -24.12 18.78
CA PRO A 105 -4.15 -24.00 18.06
C PRO A 105 -5.12 -25.14 18.40
N ALA A 106 -6.41 -24.84 18.49
CA ALA A 106 -7.42 -25.83 18.81
C ALA A 106 -7.73 -26.76 17.62
N THR A 107 -7.53 -26.27 16.39
CA THR A 107 -7.82 -27.03 15.16
C THR A 107 -6.73 -26.87 14.09
N PRO A 108 -6.55 -27.87 13.20
CA PRO A 108 -5.62 -27.74 12.08
C PRO A 108 -5.93 -26.58 11.14
N LYS A 109 -7.22 -26.30 10.92
CA LYS A 109 -7.68 -25.20 10.06
C LYS A 109 -7.27 -23.84 10.61
N GLU A 110 -7.50 -23.61 11.90
CA GLU A 110 -7.09 -22.38 12.58
C GLU A 110 -5.59 -22.17 12.49
N PHE A 111 -4.80 -23.23 12.65
CA PHE A 111 -3.35 -23.13 12.55
C PHE A 111 -2.90 -22.78 11.13
N ALA A 112 -3.48 -23.43 10.12
CA ALA A 112 -3.18 -23.15 8.72
C ALA A 112 -3.53 -21.69 8.35
N GLU A 113 -4.68 -21.19 8.78
CA GLU A 113 -5.09 -19.78 8.58
C GLU A 113 -4.10 -18.81 9.24
N TYR A 114 -3.65 -19.12 10.46
CA TYR A 114 -2.67 -18.31 11.17
C TYR A 114 -1.30 -18.29 10.46
N ILE A 115 -0.78 -19.46 10.05
CA ILE A 115 0.49 -19.58 9.30
C ILE A 115 0.43 -18.77 7.99
N LYS A 116 -0.67 -18.90 7.23
CA LYS A 116 -0.88 -18.15 5.98
C LYS A 116 -0.95 -16.65 6.22
N SER A 117 -1.63 -16.22 7.28
CA SER A 117 -1.70 -14.80 7.67
C SER A 117 -0.32 -14.24 7.98
N VAL A 118 0.47 -14.94 8.80
CA VAL A 118 1.84 -14.53 9.14
C VAL A 118 2.71 -14.42 7.89
N PHE A 119 2.70 -15.44 7.02
CA PHE A 119 3.47 -15.45 5.77
C PHE A 119 3.12 -14.26 4.86
N ASN A 120 1.82 -14.00 4.66
CA ASN A 120 1.37 -12.93 3.78
C ASN A 120 1.69 -11.54 4.35
N ASN A 121 1.48 -11.33 5.66
CA ASN A 121 1.73 -10.04 6.31
C ASN A 121 3.22 -9.69 6.28
N GLU A 122 4.09 -10.64 6.61
CA GLU A 122 5.52 -10.41 6.64
C GLU A 122 6.13 -10.26 5.23
N ASN A 123 5.68 -11.04 4.25
CA ASN A 123 6.10 -10.82 2.86
C ASN A 123 5.66 -9.46 2.34
N THR A 124 4.45 -9.01 2.69
CA THR A 124 3.97 -7.67 2.34
C THR A 124 4.86 -6.60 2.97
N ARG A 125 5.25 -6.77 4.24
CA ARG A 125 6.18 -5.87 4.95
C ARG A 125 7.57 -5.84 4.32
N ILE A 126 8.13 -6.98 3.92
CA ILE A 126 9.45 -7.04 3.29
C ILE A 126 9.42 -6.49 1.87
N ASN A 127 8.34 -6.76 1.13
CA ASN A 127 8.14 -6.21 -0.20
C ASN A 127 7.96 -4.69 -0.16
N SER A 128 7.30 -4.14 0.88
CA SER A 128 7.20 -2.69 1.05
C SER A 128 8.54 -2.04 1.46
N LEU A 129 9.44 -2.78 2.12
CA LEU A 129 10.81 -2.31 2.42
C LEU A 129 11.75 -2.33 1.20
N ASN A 130 11.59 -3.30 0.29
CA ASN A 130 12.43 -3.45 -0.91
C ASN A 130 11.90 -2.64 -2.11
N ALA A 131 10.60 -2.39 -2.15
CA ALA A 131 10.05 -1.43 -3.08
C ALA A 131 10.62 -0.05 -2.69
N LYS A 132 11.37 0.60 -3.59
CA LYS A 132 11.60 2.07 -3.57
C LYS A 132 10.28 2.80 -3.81
N GLN A 133 9.22 2.45 -3.08
CA GLN A 133 7.92 3.05 -3.17
C GLN A 133 7.66 3.76 -1.85
N ASN A 134 7.59 5.08 -1.97
CA ASN A 134 6.94 5.93 -0.98
C ASN A 134 5.65 5.24 -0.52
N ILE A 135 5.39 5.22 0.79
CA ILE A 135 4.11 4.82 1.36
C ILE A 135 3.04 5.71 0.73
N SER A 136 2.45 5.28 -0.39
CA SER A 136 1.31 5.95 -0.98
C SER A 136 0.10 5.38 -0.26
N TRP A 137 -0.46 6.13 0.67
CA TRP A 137 -1.91 6.07 0.84
C TRP A 137 -2.47 6.29 -0.56
N MET A 138 -2.98 5.25 -1.22
CA MET A 138 -3.36 5.32 -2.63
C MET A 138 -4.32 6.49 -2.82
N SER A 139 -3.79 7.60 -3.34
CA SER A 139 -4.59 8.73 -3.82
C SER A 139 -5.64 8.16 -4.75
N ARG A 140 -6.92 8.40 -4.46
CA ARG A 140 -7.99 7.97 -5.35
C ARG A 140 -8.13 8.98 -6.48
N VAL A 141 -7.85 8.52 -7.70
CA VAL A 141 -8.06 9.33 -8.90
C VAL A 141 -9.48 9.07 -9.40
N VAL A 142 -10.30 10.12 -9.49
CA VAL A 142 -11.68 10.03 -9.96
C VAL A 142 -11.84 10.89 -11.19
N THR A 143 -12.09 10.28 -12.34
CA THR A 143 -12.35 11.03 -13.58
C THR A 143 -13.84 11.15 -13.82
N VAL A 144 -14.34 12.37 -13.96
CA VAL A 144 -15.73 12.62 -14.34
C VAL A 144 -15.79 12.73 -15.85
N PHE A 145 -16.21 11.64 -16.50
CA PHE A 145 -16.33 11.56 -17.95
C PHE A 145 -17.79 11.48 -18.41
N GLY A 146 -18.07 11.99 -19.61
CA GLY A 146 -19.37 11.89 -20.23
C GLY A 146 -19.33 12.20 -21.71
N ALA A 147 -19.90 11.32 -22.53
CA ALA A 147 -19.82 11.36 -23.99
C ALA A 147 -20.59 12.51 -24.66
N LYS A 148 -21.12 13.46 -23.89
CA LYS A 148 -21.84 14.64 -24.40
C LYS A 148 -21.55 15.87 -23.53
N GLY A 149 -21.49 17.03 -24.16
CA GLY A 149 -21.50 18.33 -23.46
C GLY A 149 -22.81 18.56 -22.69
N GLY A 150 -22.74 19.30 -21.59
CA GLY A 150 -23.92 19.67 -20.80
C GLY A 150 -24.51 18.57 -19.89
N LEU A 151 -23.81 17.45 -19.68
CA LEU A 151 -24.21 16.40 -18.73
C LEU A 151 -23.93 16.75 -17.26
N GLY A 152 -23.36 17.94 -16.99
CA GLY A 152 -23.01 18.38 -15.64
C GLY A 152 -21.69 17.81 -15.11
N LYS A 153 -20.74 17.46 -15.98
CA LYS A 153 -19.42 16.91 -15.58
C LYS A 153 -18.67 17.85 -14.64
N THR A 154 -18.43 19.09 -15.06
CA THR A 154 -17.83 20.15 -14.22
C THR A 154 -18.58 20.32 -12.92
N THR A 155 -19.91 20.36 -12.96
CA THR A 155 -20.76 20.49 -11.76
C THR A 155 -20.51 19.36 -10.77
N ILE A 156 -20.49 18.11 -11.24
CA ILE A 156 -20.25 16.94 -10.41
C ILE A 156 -18.81 16.95 -9.88
N ALA A 157 -17.83 17.22 -10.73
CA ALA A 157 -16.42 17.26 -10.37
C ALA A 157 -16.14 18.32 -9.28
N ALA A 158 -16.63 19.54 -9.47
CA ALA A 158 -16.47 20.64 -8.52
C ALA A 158 -17.16 20.34 -7.17
N ASN A 159 -18.42 19.90 -7.19
CA ASN A 159 -19.16 19.60 -5.96
C ASN A 159 -18.57 18.41 -5.20
N LEU A 160 -18.12 17.37 -5.92
CA LEU A 160 -17.43 16.23 -5.32
C LEU A 160 -16.13 16.67 -4.64
N ALA A 161 -15.33 17.50 -5.32
CA ALA A 161 -14.08 18.02 -4.77
C ALA A 161 -14.33 18.84 -3.49
N VAL A 162 -15.28 19.78 -3.52
CA VAL A 162 -15.67 20.59 -2.36
C VAL A 162 -16.18 19.72 -1.22
N LYS A 163 -17.02 18.71 -1.51
CA LYS A 163 -17.55 17.81 -0.48
C LYS A 163 -16.45 16.99 0.18
N LEU A 164 -15.51 16.46 -0.59
CA LEU A 164 -14.36 15.72 -0.05
C LEU A 164 -13.44 16.61 0.79
N ALA A 165 -13.20 17.85 0.35
CA ALA A 165 -12.43 18.82 1.12
C ALA A 165 -13.12 19.16 2.47
N SER A 166 -14.46 19.25 2.49
CA SER A 166 -15.24 19.45 3.73
C SER A 166 -15.09 18.31 4.73
N LEU A 167 -14.65 17.13 4.29
CA LEU A 167 -14.32 15.97 5.12
C LEU A 167 -12.83 15.93 5.50
N HIS A 168 -12.14 17.08 5.42
CA HIS A 168 -10.72 17.24 5.73
C HIS A 168 -9.78 16.38 4.89
N LYS A 169 -10.18 16.06 3.65
CA LYS A 169 -9.29 15.42 2.66
C LYS A 169 -8.49 16.45 1.89
N LYS A 170 -7.25 16.12 1.55
CA LYS A 170 -6.46 16.88 0.58
C LYS A 170 -6.96 16.56 -0.81
N VAL A 171 -7.57 17.54 -1.48
CA VAL A 171 -8.20 17.33 -2.79
C VAL A 171 -7.57 18.23 -3.84
N ALA A 172 -7.18 17.61 -4.96
CA ALA A 172 -6.86 18.31 -6.20
C ALA A 172 -8.02 18.16 -7.18
N LEU A 173 -8.46 19.25 -7.81
CA LEU A 173 -9.31 19.25 -8.99
C LEU A 173 -8.46 19.66 -10.18
N VAL A 174 -8.39 18.82 -11.21
CA VAL A 174 -7.66 19.08 -12.45
C VAL A 174 -8.67 19.21 -13.58
N ASP A 175 -8.71 20.39 -14.19
CA ASP A 175 -9.57 20.67 -15.34
C ASP A 175 -8.81 20.34 -16.63
N LEU A 176 -9.17 19.21 -17.25
CA LEU A 176 -8.61 18.72 -18.50
C LEU A 176 -9.60 18.87 -19.67
N ASP A 177 -10.67 19.65 -19.53
CA ASP A 177 -11.33 20.22 -20.70
C ASP A 177 -10.49 21.39 -21.23
N LEU A 178 -9.33 21.06 -21.82
CA LEU A 178 -8.28 22.04 -22.15
C LEU A 178 -8.72 23.14 -23.11
N GLN A 179 -9.79 22.91 -23.88
CA GLN A 179 -10.31 23.89 -24.84
C GLN A 179 -11.41 24.77 -24.24
N PHE A 180 -12.26 24.21 -23.37
CA PHE A 180 -13.48 24.89 -22.90
C PHE A 180 -13.69 24.77 -21.39
N GLY A 181 -12.63 24.50 -20.65
CA GLY A 181 -12.65 24.26 -19.21
C GLY A 181 -13.11 25.48 -18.42
N ASP A 182 -14.11 25.25 -17.59
CA ASP A 182 -14.83 26.28 -16.84
C ASP A 182 -14.85 25.97 -15.34
N ALA A 183 -14.05 25.01 -14.85
CA ALA A 183 -14.04 24.63 -13.43
C ALA A 183 -13.76 25.82 -12.48
N HIS A 184 -12.94 26.77 -12.94
CA HIS A 184 -12.63 27.99 -12.22
C HIS A 184 -13.85 28.92 -12.05
N ILE A 185 -14.74 28.98 -13.05
CA ILE A 185 -16.00 29.73 -12.99
C ILE A 185 -16.94 29.07 -11.99
N PHE A 186 -17.04 27.74 -12.00
CA PHE A 186 -17.89 26.98 -11.07
C PHE A 186 -17.47 27.14 -9.61
N LEU A 187 -16.19 27.40 -9.36
CA LEU A 187 -15.62 27.59 -8.03
C LEU A 187 -15.40 29.07 -7.68
N ASP A 188 -15.79 30.01 -8.54
CA ASP A 188 -15.59 31.46 -8.35
C ASP A 188 -14.12 31.81 -8.00
N ILE A 189 -13.18 31.22 -8.75
CA ILE A 189 -11.75 31.47 -8.61
C ILE A 189 -11.18 32.12 -9.88
N GLU A 190 -10.29 33.08 -9.70
CA GLU A 190 -9.54 33.70 -10.79
C GLU A 190 -8.12 33.10 -10.82
N PRO A 191 -7.80 32.21 -11.78
CA PRO A 191 -6.49 31.57 -11.82
C PRO A 191 -5.41 32.54 -12.29
N MET A 192 -4.36 32.69 -11.48
CA MET A 192 -3.14 33.41 -11.88
C MET A 192 -2.44 32.65 -13.01
N ASP A 193 -2.18 31.37 -12.78
CA ASP A 193 -1.57 30.43 -13.71
C ASP A 193 -2.50 29.24 -13.97
N THR A 194 -2.27 28.54 -15.08
CA THR A 194 -3.03 27.37 -15.51
C THR A 194 -2.09 26.19 -15.79
N ILE A 195 -2.68 25.06 -16.19
CA ILE A 195 -1.91 23.92 -16.66
C ILE A 195 -0.99 24.27 -17.85
N ALA A 196 -1.35 25.24 -18.71
CA ALA A 196 -0.52 25.65 -19.85
C ALA A 196 0.80 26.28 -19.39
N GLU A 197 0.76 27.23 -18.45
CA GLU A 197 1.97 27.87 -17.91
C GLU A 197 2.86 26.85 -17.21
N LEU A 198 2.26 25.93 -16.44
CA LEU A 198 2.99 24.85 -15.77
C LEU A 198 3.78 23.99 -16.77
N VAL A 199 3.13 23.51 -17.84
CA VAL A 199 3.76 22.61 -18.81
C VAL A 199 4.75 23.28 -19.76
N GLN A 200 4.72 24.60 -19.87
CA GLN A 200 5.67 25.38 -20.66
C GLN A 200 6.91 25.75 -19.86
N GLN A 201 6.71 26.23 -18.63
CA GLN A 201 7.78 26.82 -17.82
C GLN A 201 8.59 25.77 -17.05
N VAL A 202 8.03 24.58 -16.84
CA VAL A 202 8.62 23.56 -15.99
C VAL A 202 8.79 22.25 -16.76
N SER A 203 10.03 21.89 -17.05
CA SER A 203 10.36 20.65 -17.78
C SER A 203 10.19 19.40 -16.91
N THR A 204 10.49 19.49 -15.61
CA THR A 204 10.43 18.40 -14.63
C THR A 204 9.80 18.89 -13.34
N PRO A 205 8.46 18.94 -13.26
CA PRO A 205 7.79 19.51 -12.09
C PRO A 205 7.96 18.64 -10.85
N THR A 206 8.14 19.29 -9.70
CA THR A 206 7.98 18.67 -8.38
C THR A 206 6.58 18.96 -7.85
N ILE A 207 6.14 18.26 -6.79
CA ILE A 207 4.82 18.53 -6.22
C ILE A 207 4.66 19.97 -5.73
N ASP A 208 5.70 20.56 -5.11
CA ASP A 208 5.66 21.94 -4.64
C ASP A 208 5.60 22.92 -5.80
N THR A 209 6.28 22.61 -6.91
CA THR A 209 6.15 23.37 -8.15
C THR A 209 4.73 23.29 -8.69
N VAL A 210 4.13 22.10 -8.84
CA VAL A 210 2.75 21.99 -9.34
C VAL A 210 1.79 22.82 -8.48
N ARG A 211 1.93 22.73 -7.15
CA ARG A 211 1.07 23.46 -6.20
C ARG A 211 1.17 24.98 -6.32
N SER A 212 2.30 25.54 -6.75
CA SER A 212 2.39 26.99 -6.96
C SER A 212 1.59 27.49 -8.16
N TYR A 213 1.26 26.60 -9.10
CA TYR A 213 0.40 26.88 -10.27
C TYR A 213 -1.08 26.54 -9.99
N MET A 214 -1.39 25.98 -8.82
CA MET A 214 -2.77 25.65 -8.44
C MET A 214 -3.40 26.82 -7.66
N SER A 215 -4.64 27.13 -8.00
CA SER A 215 -5.45 28.05 -7.21
C SER A 215 -6.05 27.32 -6.01
N VAL A 216 -6.24 28.01 -4.88
CA VAL A 216 -6.85 27.43 -3.69
C VAL A 216 -8.24 28.02 -3.51
N HIS A 217 -9.28 27.19 -3.65
CA HIS A 217 -10.64 27.60 -3.36
C HIS A 217 -10.85 27.71 -1.83
N SER A 218 -11.80 28.54 -1.41
CA SER A 218 -12.14 28.78 0.01
C SER A 218 -12.46 27.51 0.81
N SER A 219 -12.91 26.44 0.14
CA SER A 219 -13.18 25.13 0.75
C SER A 219 -11.93 24.29 1.02
N GLY A 220 -10.75 24.72 0.58
CA GLY A 220 -9.48 23.98 0.67
C GLY A 220 -9.19 23.06 -0.52
N VAL A 221 -9.98 23.11 -1.60
CA VAL A 221 -9.67 22.39 -2.84
C VAL A 221 -8.55 23.13 -3.57
N HIS A 222 -7.50 22.42 -3.97
CA HIS A 222 -6.51 22.94 -4.91
C HIS A 222 -6.98 22.66 -6.33
N VAL A 223 -7.03 23.67 -7.18
CA VAL A 223 -7.56 23.59 -8.53
C VAL A 223 -6.46 23.92 -9.52
N LEU A 224 -6.16 22.99 -10.41
CA LEU A 224 -5.35 23.26 -11.60
C LEU A 224 -6.28 23.50 -12.77
N CYS A 225 -6.38 24.76 -13.18
CA CYS A 225 -7.33 25.21 -14.19
C CYS A 225 -6.84 24.90 -15.60
N ALA A 226 -7.79 24.70 -16.52
CA ALA A 226 -7.55 24.65 -17.94
C ALA A 226 -6.99 26.00 -18.45
N PRO A 227 -6.34 26.02 -19.64
CA PRO A 227 -5.79 27.23 -20.21
C PRO A 227 -6.84 28.34 -20.43
N LYS A 228 -6.44 29.61 -20.29
CA LYS A 228 -7.32 30.78 -20.50
C LYS A 228 -7.81 30.94 -21.95
N SER A 229 -7.17 30.27 -22.90
CA SER A 229 -7.55 30.32 -24.31
C SER A 229 -7.37 28.95 -24.96
N PRO A 230 -8.32 28.49 -25.80
CA PRO A 230 -8.31 27.14 -26.37
C PRO A 230 -7.08 26.82 -27.22
N GLU A 231 -6.44 27.82 -27.81
CA GLU A 231 -5.22 27.69 -28.62
C GLU A 231 -4.04 27.11 -27.85
N TYR A 232 -4.05 27.23 -26.52
CA TYR A 232 -3.02 26.68 -25.64
C TYR A 232 -3.25 25.21 -25.26
N ALA A 233 -4.38 24.61 -25.66
CA ALA A 233 -4.70 23.21 -25.35
C ALA A 233 -3.65 22.23 -25.92
N GLU A 234 -3.15 22.50 -27.13
CA GLU A 234 -2.16 21.66 -27.84
C GLU A 234 -0.81 21.57 -27.11
N LEU A 235 -0.54 22.46 -26.15
CA LEU A 235 0.71 22.46 -25.37
C LEU A 235 0.75 21.38 -24.28
N VAL A 236 -0.43 20.87 -23.92
CA VAL A 236 -0.64 19.92 -22.83
C VAL A 236 -0.81 18.52 -23.44
N SER A 237 0.30 17.80 -23.56
CA SER A 237 0.29 16.43 -24.10
C SER A 237 -0.10 15.38 -23.04
N ALA A 238 -0.52 14.22 -23.52
CA ALA A 238 -0.84 13.05 -22.70
C ALA A 238 0.30 12.68 -21.73
N ASP A 239 1.55 12.63 -22.20
CA ASP A 239 2.72 12.32 -21.35
C ASP A 239 2.88 13.31 -20.17
N LYS A 240 2.63 14.60 -20.42
CA LYS A 240 2.71 15.63 -19.38
C LYS A 240 1.57 15.48 -18.37
N VAL A 241 0.37 15.16 -18.84
CA VAL A 241 -0.78 14.85 -17.98
C VAL A 241 -0.49 13.61 -17.12
N GLN A 242 0.07 12.55 -17.70
CA GLN A 242 0.43 11.33 -16.96
C GLN A 242 1.45 11.61 -15.85
N ALA A 243 2.50 12.39 -16.15
CA ALA A 243 3.50 12.80 -15.18
C ALA A 243 2.90 13.68 -14.07
N LEU A 244 2.06 14.64 -14.45
CA LEU A 244 1.32 15.51 -13.52
C LEU A 244 0.44 14.68 -12.57
N LEU A 245 -0.40 13.79 -13.09
CA LEU A 245 -1.29 12.96 -12.29
C LEU A 245 -0.49 12.06 -11.34
N SER A 246 0.63 11.51 -11.81
CA SER A 246 1.53 10.70 -10.99
C SER A 246 2.12 11.49 -9.82
N LEU A 247 2.49 12.76 -10.02
CA LEU A 247 2.95 13.66 -8.94
C LEU A 247 1.82 13.98 -7.95
N LEU A 248 0.64 14.37 -8.45
CA LEU A 248 -0.50 14.72 -7.59
C LEU A 248 -0.89 13.55 -6.67
N ARG A 249 -0.81 12.31 -7.17
CA ARG A 249 -1.08 11.10 -6.40
C ARG A 249 -0.16 10.89 -5.19
N THR A 250 1.00 11.54 -5.15
CA THR A 250 1.94 11.41 -4.02
C THR A 250 1.57 12.28 -2.82
N TYR A 251 0.68 13.26 -2.98
CA TYR A 251 0.41 14.30 -1.97
C TYR A 251 -1.06 14.50 -1.62
N TYR A 252 -1.96 14.25 -2.57
CA TYR A 252 -3.40 14.41 -2.37
C TYR A 252 -4.05 13.08 -1.98
N ASP A 253 -5.11 13.14 -1.16
CA ASP A 253 -5.94 11.98 -0.86
C ASP A 253 -6.86 11.65 -2.06
N TYR A 254 -7.31 12.69 -2.76
CA TYR A 254 -8.15 12.59 -3.96
C TYR A 254 -7.65 13.52 -5.06
N VAL A 255 -7.60 12.99 -6.29
CA VAL A 255 -7.40 13.77 -7.51
C VAL A 255 -8.65 13.61 -8.35
N ILE A 256 -9.45 14.66 -8.44
CA ILE A 256 -10.66 14.71 -9.27
C ILE A 256 -10.26 15.30 -10.62
N ILE A 257 -10.64 14.64 -11.70
CA ILE A 257 -10.34 15.07 -13.07
C ILE A 257 -11.65 15.39 -13.76
N ASP A 258 -11.78 16.62 -14.24
CA ASP A 258 -12.83 17.00 -15.17
C ASP A 258 -12.29 16.91 -16.60
N THR A 259 -13.11 16.44 -17.53
CA THR A 259 -12.64 16.10 -18.89
C THR A 259 -13.55 16.66 -19.96
N SER A 260 -12.99 16.86 -21.16
CA SER A 260 -13.78 17.13 -22.35
C SER A 260 -14.69 15.94 -22.70
N PRO A 261 -15.77 16.12 -23.48
CA PRO A 261 -16.60 15.01 -23.94
C PRO A 261 -15.94 14.16 -25.04
N ALA A 262 -14.74 14.51 -25.51
CA ALA A 262 -14.04 13.85 -26.60
C ALA A 262 -13.07 12.78 -26.08
N PHE A 263 -12.92 11.67 -26.82
CA PHE A 263 -11.89 10.66 -26.59
C PHE A 263 -10.58 11.05 -27.28
N ASN A 264 -9.95 12.12 -26.80
CA ASN A 264 -8.59 12.49 -27.19
C ASN A 264 -7.55 11.81 -26.27
N ASP A 265 -6.27 11.87 -26.64
CA ASP A 265 -5.20 11.20 -25.90
C ASP A 265 -5.14 11.62 -24.43
N VAL A 266 -5.34 12.92 -24.13
CA VAL A 266 -5.40 13.44 -22.76
C VAL A 266 -6.53 12.81 -21.95
N THR A 267 -7.72 12.70 -22.54
CA THR A 267 -8.88 12.09 -21.88
C THR A 267 -8.64 10.60 -21.66
N ILE A 268 -8.10 9.89 -22.65
CA ILE A 268 -7.77 8.47 -22.53
C ILE A 268 -6.75 8.24 -21.41
N THR A 269 -5.65 9.00 -21.38
CA THR A 269 -4.64 8.92 -20.31
C THR A 269 -5.25 9.18 -18.93
N SER A 270 -6.21 10.10 -18.84
CA SER A 270 -6.92 10.38 -17.59
C SER A 270 -7.75 9.19 -17.14
N LEU A 271 -8.49 8.56 -18.06
CA LEU A 271 -9.28 7.36 -17.79
C LEU A 271 -8.39 6.17 -17.37
N GLU A 272 -7.27 5.94 -18.07
CA GLU A 272 -6.30 4.89 -17.72
C GLU A 272 -5.63 5.12 -16.35
N SER A 273 -5.44 6.39 -15.97
CA SER A 273 -4.87 6.77 -14.68
C SER A 273 -5.88 6.72 -13.53
N SER A 274 -7.17 6.47 -13.82
CA SER A 274 -8.27 6.58 -12.85
C SER A 274 -8.42 5.35 -11.97
N SER A 275 -8.78 5.59 -10.71
CA SER A 275 -9.26 4.56 -9.79
C SER A 275 -10.78 4.36 -9.91
N THR A 276 -11.50 5.37 -10.38
CA THR A 276 -12.96 5.37 -10.59
C THR A 276 -13.28 6.34 -11.73
N ILE A 277 -14.23 5.96 -12.59
CA ILE A 277 -14.76 6.75 -13.72
C ILE A 277 -16.26 6.90 -13.53
#